data_AF-A7IAB1-F1
#
_entry.id   AF-A7IAB1-F1
#
_cell.length_a   1.000
_cell.length_b   1.000
_cell.length_c   1.000
_cell.angle_alpha   90.00
_cell.angle_beta   90.00
_cell.angle_gamma   90.00
#
_symmetry.space_group_name_H-M   'P 1'
#
loop_
_entity.id
_entity.type
_entity.pdbx_description
1 polymer ?
#
loop_
_entity_poly.entity_id
_entity_poly.type
_entity_poly.pdbx_seq_one_letter_code
_entity_poly.pdbx_strand_id
1 'polypeptide(L)'
;MGVSAEITSIKPGDDLHICPACGYEYGFHTSFIRLNAPKDGKTSAVKSTRDLYRVILICPECGARFDAGWRVSFSDEESHVVLAATFLH
;
A
#
# COMPACT_ATOMS: atom_id res chain seq x y z
N MET A 1 14.71 -18.56 1.82
CA MET A 1 14.29 -17.67 2.93
C MET A 1 12.80 -17.42 2.76
N GLY A 2 11.96 -17.99 3.62
CA GLY A 2 10.51 -17.86 3.52
C GLY A 2 10.08 -16.48 3.97
N VAL A 3 9.52 -15.69 3.07
CA VAL A 3 8.88 -14.41 3.41
C VAL A 3 7.69 -14.75 4.28
N SER A 4 7.74 -14.41 5.58
CA SER A 4 6.62 -14.64 6.48
C SER A 4 5.42 -13.86 5.95
N ALA A 5 4.39 -14.59 5.52
CA ALA A 5 3.20 -14.04 4.88
C ALA A 5 2.28 -13.30 5.87
N GLU A 6 2.64 -13.30 7.15
CA GLU A 6 1.83 -12.72 8.21
C GLU A 6 2.00 -11.20 8.28
N ILE A 7 0.88 -10.49 8.17
CA ILE A 7 0.83 -9.04 8.30
C ILE A 7 0.55 -8.71 9.76
N THR A 8 1.52 -8.11 10.44
CA THR A 8 1.40 -7.74 11.86
C THR A 8 0.80 -6.34 12.00
N SER A 9 -0.16 -6.13 12.90
CA SER A 9 -0.67 -4.77 13.15
C SER A 9 0.34 -3.97 13.97
N ILE A 10 0.62 -2.73 13.56
CA ILE A 10 1.47 -1.80 14.29
C ILE A 10 0.73 -0.49 14.53
N LYS A 11 0.92 0.11 15.69
CA LYS A 11 0.40 1.46 15.98
C LYS A 11 1.53 2.46 15.77
N PRO A 12 1.43 3.38 14.79
CA PRO A 12 2.39 4.47 14.69
C PRO A 12 2.32 5.34 15.96
N GLY A 13 3.48 5.65 16.53
CA GLY A 13 3.63 6.66 17.58
C GLY A 13 3.77 8.05 16.96
N ASP A 14 4.65 8.88 17.53
CA ASP A 14 5.03 10.17 16.94
C ASP A 14 5.79 9.99 15.62
N ASP A 15 6.49 8.86 15.47
CA ASP A 15 7.27 8.51 14.30
C ASP A 15 7.34 6.98 14.11
N LEU A 16 7.38 6.52 12.87
CA LEU A 16 7.41 5.11 12.49
C LEU A 16 8.30 4.91 11.25
N HIS A 17 9.62 4.87 11.48
CA HIS A 17 10.63 4.60 10.46
C HIS A 17 11.51 3.37 10.79
N ILE A 18 11.56 2.94 12.05
CA ILE A 18 12.37 1.79 12.50
C ILE A 18 11.55 0.49 12.44
N CYS A 19 12.12 -0.55 11.81
CA CYS A 19 11.52 -1.88 11.76
C CYS A 19 11.58 -2.59 13.12
N PRO A 20 10.44 -2.96 13.73
CA PRO A 20 10.44 -3.64 15.03
C PRO A 20 10.95 -5.09 14.96
N ALA A 21 11.05 -5.68 13.76
CA ALA A 21 11.53 -7.06 13.59
C ALA A 21 13.06 -7.17 13.48
N CYS A 22 13.74 -6.17 12.88
CA CYS A 22 15.18 -6.23 12.63
C CYS A 22 15.96 -4.95 12.97
N GLY A 23 15.29 -3.86 13.36
CA GLY A 23 15.94 -2.59 13.71
C GLY A 23 16.35 -1.72 12.52
N TYR A 24 15.96 -2.03 11.28
CA TYR A 24 16.24 -1.19 10.12
C TYR A 24 15.63 0.21 10.27
N GLU A 25 16.42 1.27 10.10
CA GLU A 25 16.01 2.64 10.46
C GLU A 25 15.60 3.52 9.28
N TYR A 26 15.85 3.15 8.02
CA TYR A 26 15.62 4.06 6.88
C TYR A 26 14.19 3.98 6.30
N GLY A 27 13.20 3.62 7.12
CA GLY A 27 11.80 3.57 6.71
C GLY A 27 11.39 2.27 6.00
N PHE A 28 10.18 2.28 5.43
CA PHE A 28 9.53 1.10 4.87
C PHE A 28 9.16 1.32 3.40
N HIS A 29 9.17 0.24 2.61
CA HIS A 29 8.45 0.22 1.34
C HIS A 29 6.94 0.12 1.60
N THR A 30 6.14 0.72 0.73
CA THR A 30 4.67 0.69 0.85
C THR A 30 4.04 -0.12 -0.26
N SER A 31 3.03 -0.93 0.07
CA SER A 31 2.20 -1.64 -0.90
C SER A 31 0.71 -1.51 -0.54
N PHE A 32 -0.17 -1.74 -1.52
CA PHE A 32 -1.61 -1.58 -1.36
C PHE A 32 -2.34 -2.92 -1.53
N ILE A 33 -3.25 -3.24 -0.61
CA ILE A 33 -4.13 -4.41 -0.68
C ILE A 33 -5.57 -3.93 -0.80
N ARG A 34 -6.25 -4.25 -1.91
CA ARG A 34 -7.66 -3.90 -2.15
C ARG A 34 -8.57 -4.67 -1.19
N LEU A 35 -9.46 -3.97 -0.49
CA LEU A 35 -10.34 -4.57 0.52
C LEU A 35 -11.68 -5.06 -0.03
N ASN A 36 -12.17 -4.43 -1.11
CA ASN A 36 -13.47 -4.71 -1.71
C ASN A 36 -13.37 -5.58 -2.98
N ALA A 37 -12.25 -6.28 -3.18
CA ALA A 37 -12.09 -7.13 -4.36
C ALA A 37 -13.11 -8.29 -4.31
N PRO A 38 -13.89 -8.54 -5.38
CA PRO A 38 -14.75 -9.71 -5.45
C PRO A 38 -13.89 -10.98 -5.34
N LYS A 39 -14.19 -11.84 -4.36
CA LYS A 39 -13.40 -13.05 -4.13
C LYS A 39 -13.53 -14.11 -5.24
N ASP A 40 -14.57 -14.02 -6.08
CA ASP A 40 -14.92 -15.07 -7.04
C ASP A 40 -15.20 -14.58 -8.47
N GLY A 41 -14.65 -13.42 -8.88
CA GLY A 41 -14.84 -12.89 -10.23
C GLY A 41 -16.28 -12.53 -10.62
N LYS A 42 -17.25 -12.77 -9.73
CA LYS A 42 -18.64 -12.32 -9.88
C LYS A 42 -18.70 -10.86 -9.47
N THR A 43 -18.81 -10.00 -10.47
CA THR A 43 -19.14 -8.59 -10.36
C THR A 43 -20.48 -8.45 -9.63
N SER A 44 -20.44 -8.31 -8.30
CA SER A 44 -21.54 -7.70 -7.59
C SER A 44 -21.64 -6.27 -8.09
N ALA A 45 -22.63 -6.02 -8.93
CA ALA A 45 -23.09 -4.71 -9.34
C ALA A 45 -23.67 -3.98 -8.11
N VAL A 46 -22.81 -3.67 -7.16
CA VAL A 46 -23.04 -2.65 -6.14
C VAL A 46 -22.05 -1.56 -6.49
N LYS A 47 -22.59 -0.49 -7.08
CA LYS A 47 -21.91 0.73 -7.47
C LYS A 47 -21.45 1.49 -6.22
N SER A 48 -20.59 0.88 -5.41
CA SER A 48 -19.87 1.55 -4.33
C SER A 48 -18.62 2.15 -4.97
N THR A 49 -18.74 3.40 -5.39
CA THR A 49 -17.84 4.14 -6.30
C THR A 49 -16.46 4.48 -5.74
N ARG A 50 -15.98 3.79 -4.69
CA ARG A 50 -14.66 4.04 -4.11
C ARG A 50 -13.98 2.73 -3.76
N ASP A 51 -12.89 2.45 -4.46
CA ASP A 51 -11.99 1.36 -4.09
C ASP A 51 -11.24 1.71 -2.81
N LEU A 52 -11.38 0.86 -1.79
CA LEU A 52 -10.68 0.99 -0.53
C LEU A 52 -9.47 0.07 -0.52
N TYR A 53 -8.31 0.64 -0.23
CA TYR A 53 -7.04 -0.06 -0.11
C TYR A 53 -6.49 0.04 1.31
N ARG A 54 -5.96 -1.05 1.81
CA ARG A 54 -5.12 -1.12 3.01
C ARG A 54 -3.67 -0.90 2.60
N VAL A 55 -2.97 0.00 3.28
CA VAL A 55 -1.53 0.22 3.06
C VAL A 55 -0.74 -0.70 3.97
N ILE A 56 0.20 -1.46 3.40
CA ILE A 56 1.11 -2.35 4.12
C ILE A 56 2.52 -1.78 4.03
N LEU A 57 3.16 -1.63 5.18
CA LEU A 57 4.56 -1.26 5.33
C LEU A 57 5.41 -2.54 5.25
N ILE A 58 6.42 -2.55 4.41
CA ILE A 58 7.31 -3.69 4.17
C ILE A 58 8.73 -3.26 4.50
N CYS A 59 9.36 -3.95 5.44
CA CYS A 59 10.77 -3.71 5.74
C CYS A 59 11.63 -4.14 4.55
N PRO A 60 12.50 -3.27 4.01
CA PRO A 60 13.34 -3.62 2.86
C PRO A 60 14.43 -4.64 3.20
N GLU A 61 14.83 -4.72 4.47
CA GLU A 61 15.88 -5.63 4.93
C GLU A 61 15.31 -7.04 5.16
N CYS A 62 14.43 -7.20 6.15
CA CYS A 62 13.92 -8.52 6.53
C CYS A 62 12.63 -8.95 5.83
N GLY A 63 11.99 -8.07 5.05
CA GLY A 63 10.72 -8.36 4.37
C GLY A 63 9.49 -8.41 5.29
N ALA A 64 9.63 -8.11 6.59
CA ALA A 64 8.52 -8.08 7.54
C ALA A 64 7.42 -7.10 7.11
N ARG A 65 6.16 -7.49 7.29
CA ARG A 65 4.99 -6.76 6.81
C ARG A 65 4.17 -6.25 7.99
N PHE A 66 3.85 -4.96 7.97
CA PHE A 66 3.09 -4.29 9.01
C PHE A 66 1.87 -3.55 8.46
N ASP A 67 0.75 -3.63 9.17
CA ASP A 67 -0.45 -2.82 8.93
C ASP A 67 -0.54 -1.72 9.99
N ALA A 68 -0.33 -0.48 9.56
CA ALA A 68 -0.50 0.71 10.39
C ALA A 68 -1.98 1.15 10.54
N GLY A 69 -2.92 0.37 10.01
CA GLY A 69 -4.35 0.70 10.00
C GLY A 69 -4.75 1.70 8.91
N TRP A 70 -3.82 2.09 8.04
CA TRP A 70 -4.07 3.07 6.99
C TRP A 70 -5.03 2.54 5.93
N ARG A 71 -6.00 3.37 5.57
CA ARG A 71 -6.99 3.10 4.52
C ARG A 71 -6.99 4.27 3.55
N VAL A 72 -6.76 3.99 2.28
CA VAL A 72 -6.77 5.00 1.21
C VAL A 72 -7.82 4.64 0.18
N SER A 73 -8.46 5.66 -0.36
CA SER A 73 -9.30 5.54 -1.54
C SER A 73 -8.70 6.38 -2.65
N PHE A 74 -8.56 5.80 -3.83
CA PHE A 74 -8.24 6.56 -5.04
C PHE A 74 -9.56 6.91 -5.71
N SER A 75 -9.78 8.20 -5.96
CA SER A 75 -10.84 8.68 -6.85
C SER A 75 -10.17 9.03 -8.18
N ASP A 76 -10.83 8.76 -9.31
CA ASP A 76 -10.35 9.06 -10.67
C ASP A 76 -10.26 10.57 -11.02
N GLU A 77 -10.03 11.45 -10.05
CA GLU A 77 -9.90 12.89 -10.28
C GLU A 77 -8.40 13.27 -10.30
N GLU A 78 -7.90 13.47 -11.52
CA GLU A 78 -6.60 14.06 -11.91
C GLU A 78 -5.35 13.17 -11.89
N SER A 79 -5.26 12.26 -12.87
CA SER A 79 -3.96 11.89 -13.44
C SER A 79 -3.59 12.90 -14.55
N HIS A 80 -2.93 14.00 -14.18
CA HIS A 80 -2.19 14.83 -15.14
C HIS A 80 -1.00 14.02 -15.65
N VAL A 81 -1.24 13.16 -16.62
CA VAL A 81 -0.17 12.57 -17.43
C VAL A 81 0.35 13.69 -18.33
N VAL A 82 1.36 14.41 -17.86
CA VAL A 82 2.11 15.32 -18.72
C VAL A 82 2.95 14.45 -19.64
N LEU A 83 2.44 14.17 -20.84
CA LEU A 83 3.27 13.73 -21.95
C LEU A 83 4.28 14.85 -22.19
N ALA A 84 5.53 14.64 -21.76
CA ALA A 84 6.63 15.51 -22.14
C ALA A 84 6.79 15.40 -23.67
N ALA A 85 6.25 16.36 -24.39
CA ALA A 85 6.49 16.51 -25.82
C ALA A 85 7.97 16.87 -25.99
N THR A 86 8.80 15.90 -26.38
CA THR A 86 10.16 16.14 -26.84
C THR A 86 10.09 16.98 -28.11
N PHE A 87 10.28 18.29 -27.98
CA PHE A 87 10.60 19.17 -29.10
C PHE A 87 12.01 18.81 -29.58
N LEU A 88 12.10 18.07 -30.68
CA LEU A 88 13.30 18.01 -31.52
C LEU A 88 13.24 19.20 -32.48
N HIS A 89 14.15 20.17 -32.29
CA HIS A 89 14.57 21.10 -33.33
C HIS A 89 15.75 20.47 -34.08
#